data_AF-A0A920TV55-F1
#
_entry.id   AF-A0A920TV55-F1
#
_cell.length_a   1.000
_cell.length_b   1.000
_cell.length_c   1.000
_cell.angle_alpha   90.00
_cell.angle_beta   90.00
_cell.angle_gamma   90.00
#
_symmetry.space_group_name_H-M   'P 1'
#
loop_
_entity.id
_entity.type
_entity.pdbx_description
1 polymer ?
#
loop_
_entity_poly.entity_id
_entity_poly.type
_entity_poly.pdbx_seq_one_letter_code
_entity_poly.pdbx_strand_id
1 'polypeptide(L)'
;MFVRRVELPDINLKFGKTRFHGGQRVQSKTPIVAGDSISASSHLKEVYAKTGRSGTMVFIVWETTFTNQLGEVVADVQESYAARE
;
A
#
# COMPACT_ATOMS: atom_id res chain seq x y z
N MET A 1 -11.44 4.08 4.86
CA MET A 1 -11.58 3.41 3.55
C MET A 1 -10.74 2.14 3.57
N PHE A 2 -11.35 0.96 3.46
CA PHE A 2 -10.61 -0.29 3.32
C PHE A 2 -10.46 -0.60 1.83
N VAL A 3 -9.22 -0.60 1.33
CA VAL A 3 -8.89 -0.88 -0.07
C VAL A 3 -8.89 -2.41 -0.29
N ARG A 4 -10.05 -3.05 -0.09
CA ARG A 4 -10.14 -4.53 -0.11
C ARG A 4 -10.03 -5.16 -1.51
N ARG A 5 -9.92 -4.36 -2.57
CA ARG A 5 -10.07 -4.82 -3.97
C ARG A 5 -8.88 -4.53 -4.88
N VAL A 6 -7.79 -3.99 -4.33
CA VAL A 6 -6.56 -3.78 -5.11
C VAL A 6 -5.69 -5.02 -4.92
N GLU A 7 -5.61 -5.84 -5.96
CA GLU A 7 -4.68 -6.96 -6.01
C GLU A 7 -3.28 -6.41 -6.31
N LEU A 8 -2.40 -6.48 -5.31
CA LEU A 8 -1.00 -6.13 -5.47
C LEU A 8 -0.23 -7.33 -6.01
N PRO A 9 0.65 -7.16 -7.01
CA PRO A 9 1.39 -8.28 -7.57
C PRO A 9 2.38 -8.84 -6.54
N ASP A 10 2.69 -10.14 -6.65
CA ASP A 10 3.72 -10.76 -5.83
C ASP A 10 5.10 -10.19 -6.20
N ILE A 11 5.79 -9.61 -5.22
CA ILE A 11 7.14 -9.09 -5.36
C ILE A 11 8.21 -10.18 -5.27
N ASN A 12 7.80 -11.44 -5.08
CA ASN A 12 8.68 -12.61 -4.98
C ASN A 12 9.73 -12.47 -3.85
N LEU A 13 9.33 -11.88 -2.72
CA LEU A 13 10.23 -11.65 -1.58
C LEU A 13 10.68 -12.99 -0.97
N LYS A 14 11.99 -13.23 -0.99
CA LYS A 14 12.63 -14.45 -0.46
C LYS A 14 13.08 -14.33 1.01
N PHE A 15 12.34 -13.59 1.82
CA PHE A 15 12.66 -13.36 3.23
C PHE A 15 11.40 -13.26 4.08
N GLY A 16 11.44 -13.89 5.26
CA GLY A 16 10.41 -13.79 6.28
C GLY A 16 9.22 -14.71 6.06
N LYS A 17 8.97 -15.57 7.05
CA LYS A 17 7.83 -16.50 7.08
C LYS A 17 6.56 -15.84 7.61
N THR A 18 6.72 -14.77 8.38
CA THR A 18 5.61 -14.04 8.98
C THR A 18 5.53 -12.63 8.40
N ARG A 19 4.34 -12.23 7.94
CA ARG A 19 4.06 -10.88 7.44
C ARG A 19 3.09 -10.15 8.36
N PHE A 20 3.28 -8.85 8.49
CA PHE A 20 2.47 -7.95 9.29
C PHE A 20 2.12 -6.71 8.47
N HIS A 21 0.93 -6.16 8.70
CA HIS A 21 0.64 -4.80 8.25
C HIS A 21 1.36 -3.81 9.17
N GLY A 22 2.30 -3.05 8.62
CA GLY A 22 3.15 -2.10 9.35
C GLY A 22 2.51 -0.73 9.55
N GLY A 23 1.54 -0.37 8.70
CA GLY A 23 0.82 0.88 8.80
C GLY A 23 0.30 1.39 7.47
N GLN A 24 -0.68 2.28 7.52
CA GLN A 24 -1.33 2.88 6.36
C GLN A 24 -1.44 4.39 6.56
N ARG A 25 -1.15 5.16 5.52
CA ARG A 25 -1.39 6.60 5.44
C ARG A 25 -2.36 6.86 4.30
N VAL A 26 -3.44 7.56 4.59
CA VAL A 26 -4.44 7.98 3.60
C VAL A 26 -4.42 9.50 3.51
N GLN A 27 -4.31 10.03 2.29
CA GLN A 27 -4.45 11.44 1.99
C GLN A 27 -5.67 11.62 1.10
N SER A 28 -6.75 12.16 1.66
CA SER A 28 -7.95 12.51 0.90
C SER A 28 -7.75 13.87 0.24
N LYS A 29 -8.04 13.97 -1.06
CA LYS A 29 -7.81 15.19 -1.86
C LYS A 29 -9.11 15.82 -2.32
N THR A 30 -9.98 15.04 -2.94
CA THR A 30 -11.31 15.48 -3.35
C THR A 30 -12.38 14.55 -2.77
N PRO A 31 -13.60 15.05 -2.54
CA PRO A 31 -14.69 14.20 -2.07
C PRO A 31 -14.99 13.07 -3.06
N ILE A 32 -15.27 11.89 -2.52
CA ILE A 32 -15.83 10.76 -3.29
C ILE A 32 -17.31 10.70 -2.94
N VAL A 33 -18.17 10.74 -3.95
CA VAL A 33 -19.62 10.74 -3.78
C VAL A 33 -20.27 9.48 -4.35
N ALA A 34 -21.51 9.20 -3.94
CA ALA A 34 -22.25 8.06 -4.45
C ALA A 34 -22.44 8.20 -5.98
N GLY A 35 -22.11 7.14 -6.71
CA GLY A 35 -22.13 7.12 -8.17
C GLY A 35 -20.77 7.32 -8.84
N ASP A 36 -19.73 7.71 -8.08
CA ASP A 36 -18.38 7.79 -8.63
C ASP A 36 -17.84 6.41 -9.01
N SER A 37 -17.17 6.35 -10.17
CA SER A 37 -16.39 5.19 -10.59
C SER A 37 -14.92 5.47 -10.27
N ILE A 38 -14.39 4.74 -9.29
CA ILE A 38 -13.02 4.94 -8.81
C ILE A 38 -12.08 3.91 -9.43
N SER A 39 -11.03 4.40 -10.08
CA SER A 39 -9.89 3.61 -10.54
C SER A 39 -8.75 3.67 -9.53
N ALA A 40 -7.99 2.59 -9.39
CA ALA A 40 -6.83 2.52 -8.52
C ALA A 40 -5.60 2.13 -9.33
N SER A 41 -4.50 2.85 -9.13
CA SER A 41 -3.19 2.52 -9.71
C SER A 41 -2.18 2.39 -8.59
N SER A 42 -1.59 1.21 -8.46
CA SER A 42 -0.62 0.90 -7.41
C SER A 42 0.77 0.71 -7.98
N HIS A 43 1.78 1.17 -7.25
CA HIS A 43 3.16 0.92 -7.56
C HIS A 43 3.95 0.56 -6.30
N LEU A 44 4.93 -0.33 -6.48
CA LEU A 44 5.85 -0.69 -5.40
C LEU A 44 6.83 0.47 -5.22
N LYS A 45 6.66 1.21 -4.14
CA LYS A 45 7.49 2.39 -3.85
C LYS A 45 8.88 1.98 -3.39
N GLU A 46 8.96 1.07 -2.43
CA GLU A 46 10.23 0.71 -1.81
C GLU A 46 10.18 -0.66 -1.13
N VAL A 47 11.32 -1.36 -1.14
CA VAL A 47 11.57 -2.52 -0.29
C VAL A 47 12.91 -2.31 0.40
N TYR A 48 12.93 -2.33 1.73
CA TYR A 48 14.16 -2.08 2.50
C TYR A 48 14.23 -2.94 3.77
N ALA A 49 15.44 -3.21 4.26
CA ALA A 49 15.67 -3.97 5.48
C ALA A 49 16.06 -3.05 6.66
N LYS A 50 15.61 -3.41 7.87
CA LYS A 50 16.10 -2.85 9.13
C LYS A 50 16.46 -3.98 10.08
N THR A 51 17.64 -3.92 10.67
CA THR A 51 18.10 -4.90 11.68
C THR A 51 18.16 -4.23 13.04
N GLY A 52 17.50 -4.84 14.02
CA GLY A 52 17.49 -4.39 15.41
C GLY A 52 17.77 -5.55 16.37
N ARG A 53 17.55 -5.32 17.67
CA ARG A 53 17.75 -6.34 18.72
C ARG A 53 16.93 -7.62 18.49
N SER A 54 15.78 -7.50 17.83
CA SER A 54 14.86 -8.60 17.55
C SER A 54 15.09 -9.27 16.19
N GLY A 55 16.23 -8.98 15.54
CA GLY A 55 16.57 -9.50 14.21
C GLY A 55 16.22 -8.54 13.06
N THR A 56 16.32 -9.06 11.84
CA THR A 56 16.06 -8.32 10.60
C THR A 56 14.59 -8.34 10.25
N MET A 57 14.06 -7.17 9.88
CA MET A 57 12.73 -6.99 9.30
C MET A 57 12.87 -6.37 7.92
N VAL A 58 12.14 -6.91 6.93
CA VAL A 58 12.03 -6.33 5.60
C VAL A 58 10.70 -5.59 5.49
N PHE A 59 10.76 -4.32 5.16
CA PHE A 59 9.61 -3.46 4.93
C PHE A 59 9.32 -3.37 3.44
N ILE A 60 8.05 -3.48 3.08
CA ILE A 60 7.52 -3.40 1.72
C ILE A 60 6.54 -2.25 1.72
N VAL A 61 6.76 -1.26 0.87
CA VAL A 61 5.95 -0.04 0.82
C VAL A 61 5.27 0.06 -0.54
N TRP A 62 3.95 0.11 -0.52
CA TRP A 62 3.10 0.33 -1.68
C TRP A 62 2.50 1.72 -1.64
N GLU A 63 2.38 2.34 -2.81
CA GLU A 63 1.58 3.54 -3.00
C GLU A 63 0.48 3.26 -4.01
N THR A 64 -0.73 3.74 -3.70
CA THR A 64 -1.91 3.61 -4.55
C THR A 64 -2.56 4.97 -4.71
N THR A 65 -2.72 5.39 -5.96
CA THR A 65 -3.45 6.60 -6.33
C THR A 65 -4.84 6.21 -6.82
N PHE A 66 -5.85 6.88 -6.27
CA PHE A 66 -7.24 6.71 -6.66
C PHE A 66 -7.69 7.89 -7.51
N THR A 67 -8.30 7.60 -8.66
CA THR A 67 -8.86 8.59 -9.56
C THR A 67 -10.35 8.34 -9.80
N ASN A 68 -11.14 9.40 -9.93
CA ASN A 68 -12.55 9.28 -10.34
C ASN A 68 -12.70 9.20 -11.87
N GLN A 69 -13.94 9.05 -12.34
CA GLN A 69 -14.31 9.02 -13.75
C GLN A 69 -13.96 10.30 -14.53
N LEU A 70 -13.71 11.41 -13.83
CA LEU A 70 -13.30 12.69 -14.44
C LEU A 70 -11.77 12.81 -14.53
N GLY A 71 -11.03 11.81 -14.05
CA GLY A 71 -9.57 11.81 -14.01
C GLY A 71 -8.98 12.57 -12.82
N GLU A 72 -9.80 13.02 -11.87
CA GLU A 72 -9.33 13.75 -10.69
C GLU A 72 -8.78 12.77 -9.64
N VAL A 73 -7.63 13.10 -9.05
CA VAL A 73 -7.08 12.31 -7.95
C VAL A 73 -7.90 12.58 -6.69
N VAL A 74 -8.61 11.56 -6.21
CA VAL A 74 -9.46 11.64 -5.03
C VAL A 74 -8.72 11.27 -3.75
N ALA A 75 -7.74 10.37 -3.84
CA ALA A 75 -6.94 9.96 -2.70
C ALA A 75 -5.59 9.37 -3.10
N ASP A 76 -4.60 9.54 -2.24
CA ASP A 76 -3.37 8.74 -2.24
C ASP A 76 -3.30 7.90 -0.97
N VAL A 77 -2.91 6.65 -1.11
CA VAL A 77 -2.76 5.70 -0.01
C VAL A 77 -1.37 5.10 -0.05
N GLN A 78 -0.66 5.19 1.06
CA GLN A 78 0.61 4.51 1.27
C GLN A 78 0.40 3.40 2.30
N GLU A 79 0.74 2.17 1.95
CA GLU A 79 0.67 1.02 2.83
C GLU A 79 2.06 0.43 3.03
N SER A 80 2.35 0.02 4.25
CA SER A 80 3.59 -0.66 4.59
C SER A 80 3.30 -2.03 5.18
N TYR A 81 4.08 -3.00 4.77
CA TYR A 81 4.09 -4.36 5.28
C TYR A 81 5.47 -4.66 5.81
N ALA A 82 5.55 -5.47 6.86
CA ALA A 82 6.82 -5.94 7.38
C ALA A 82 6.86 -7.47 7.35
N ALA A 83 7.99 -8.04 6.93
CA ALA A 83 8.28 -9.45 6.97
C ALA A 83 9.42 -9.72 7.96
N ARG A 84 9.30 -10.79 8.74
CA ARG A 84 10.36 -11.29 9.63
C ARG A 84 10.43 -12.81 9.55
N GLU A 85 11.59 -13.38 9.88
CA GLU A 85 11.76 -14.83 10.06
C GLU A 85 10.94 -15.40 11.23
#